data_AF-A0A2D9LHA3-F1
#
_entry.id   AF-A0A2D9LHA3-F1
#
_cell.length_a   1.000
_cell.length_b   1.000
_cell.length_c   1.000
_cell.angle_alpha   90.00
_cell.angle_beta   90.00
_cell.angle_gamma   90.00
#
_symmetry.space_group_name_H-M   'P 1'
#
loop_
_entity.id
_entity.type
_entity.pdbx_description
1 polymer ?
#
loop_
_entity_poly.entity_id
_entity_poly.type
_entity_poly.pdbx_seq_one_letter_code
_entity_poly.pdbx_strand_id
1 'polypeptide(L)'
;MTTPTTLYIGWDVGGWNCDNNSASRDALVVLDDALNVIGTPWRGNLRVTLNDATSSRDVINRLLALCQYVPSGNERVAMAIDTPLALPQAFLALARGEAVDTLGRSQDNPYLYRETERWLFARGITPLSPIKDMIGSQATKGMHFLARFAPHITACGQWQSVAGELCAVEGYPSPAKRSAGFAALRQRVYMPETLHAMLHQPTPKQQDIHDAWHCALLAWSLEHAKESVAWPPAEMPAAEGWIFVPKDALSE
;
A
#
# COMPACT_ATOMS: atom_id res chain seq x y z
N MET A 1 -15.57 22.48 16.23
CA MET A 1 -14.66 21.34 16.02
C MET A 1 -14.05 21.54 14.63
N THR A 2 -12.74 21.71 14.53
CA THR A 2 -12.06 21.83 13.23
C THR A 2 -12.16 20.49 12.50
N THR A 3 -12.46 20.53 11.21
CA THR A 3 -12.48 19.31 10.39
C THR A 3 -11.06 18.73 10.34
N PRO A 4 -10.88 17.41 10.54
CA PRO A 4 -9.58 16.76 10.43
C PRO A 4 -8.95 17.04 9.06
N THR A 5 -7.66 17.40 9.04
CA THR A 5 -6.89 17.45 7.79
C THR A 5 -6.66 16.02 7.31
N THR A 6 -7.04 15.68 6.08
CA THR A 6 -6.77 14.35 5.52
C THR A 6 -5.45 14.36 4.77
N LEU A 7 -4.59 13.39 5.07
CA LEU A 7 -3.33 13.15 4.39
C LEU A 7 -3.33 11.76 3.76
N TYR A 8 -2.67 11.65 2.61
CA TYR A 8 -2.59 10.41 1.83
C TYR A 8 -1.14 9.97 1.79
N ILE A 9 -0.84 8.82 2.41
CA ILE A 9 0.51 8.28 2.49
C ILE A 9 0.61 7.10 1.55
N GLY A 10 1.67 7.08 0.76
CA GLY A 10 2.09 5.88 0.05
C GLY A 10 3.35 5.32 0.66
N TRP A 11 3.42 3.99 0.76
CA TRP A 11 4.54 3.27 1.32
C TRP A 11 4.99 2.16 0.38
N ASP A 12 6.22 2.25 -0.12
CA ASP A 12 6.91 1.10 -0.71
C ASP A 12 7.72 0.37 0.37
N VAL A 13 7.51 -0.94 0.50
CA VAL A 13 7.90 -1.70 1.68
C VAL A 13 9.26 -2.35 1.51
N GLY A 14 10.22 -1.94 2.35
CA GLY A 14 11.50 -2.62 2.47
C GLY A 14 11.43 -3.83 3.39
N GLY A 15 12.43 -4.71 3.34
CA GLY A 15 12.59 -5.79 4.32
C GLY A 15 12.89 -5.28 5.74
N TRP A 16 12.70 -6.12 6.77
CA TRP A 16 12.93 -5.78 8.19
C TRP A 16 14.31 -5.19 8.50
N ASN A 17 15.36 -5.62 7.78
CA ASN A 17 16.74 -5.19 7.98
C ASN A 17 17.33 -4.56 6.70
N CYS A 18 16.57 -3.69 6.04
CA CYS A 18 16.95 -3.09 4.76
C CYS A 18 17.96 -1.93 4.88
N ASP A 19 18.54 -1.67 6.05
CA ASP A 19 19.47 -0.56 6.28
C ASP A 19 20.65 -0.52 5.31
N ASN A 20 21.20 -1.71 5.00
CA ASN A 20 22.34 -1.88 4.10
C ASN A 20 21.94 -2.33 2.69
N ASN A 21 20.64 -2.44 2.41
CA ASN A 21 20.16 -2.83 1.09
C ASN A 21 20.05 -1.58 0.21
N SER A 22 20.95 -1.43 -0.74
CA SER A 22 20.92 -0.27 -1.65
C SER A 22 19.77 -0.35 -2.66
N ALA A 23 19.26 -1.55 -2.95
CA ALA A 23 18.30 -1.83 -4.01
C ALA A 23 16.83 -1.84 -3.56
N SER A 24 16.53 -2.04 -2.28
CA SER A 24 15.16 -2.05 -1.76
C SER A 24 15.15 -1.64 -0.29
N ARG A 25 14.40 -0.58 0.01
CA ARG A 25 14.25 0.03 1.34
C ARG A 25 12.80 0.50 1.52
N ASP A 26 12.43 0.80 2.77
CA ASP A 26 11.15 1.46 2.99
C ASP A 26 11.20 2.87 2.39
N ALA A 27 10.15 3.29 1.70
CA ALA A 27 10.00 4.66 1.21
C ALA A 27 8.60 5.21 1.46
N LEU A 28 8.51 6.50 1.76
CA LEU A 28 7.27 7.20 2.10
C LEU A 28 7.11 8.47 1.27
N VAL A 29 5.89 8.69 0.78
CA VAL A 29 5.47 9.96 0.15
C VAL A 29 4.13 10.36 0.76
N VAL A 30 3.97 11.65 1.05
CA VAL A 30 2.76 12.21 1.67
C VAL A 30 2.15 13.24 0.72
N LEU A 31 0.85 13.13 0.47
CA LEU A 31 0.05 14.11 -0.25
C LEU A 31 -1.01 14.71 0.67
N ASP A 32 -1.40 15.95 0.42
CA ASP A 32 -2.65 16.51 0.95
C ASP A 32 -3.83 16.30 -0.01
N ASP A 33 -4.99 16.83 0.38
CA ASP A 33 -6.23 16.77 -0.40
C ASP A 33 -6.14 17.46 -1.76
N ALA A 34 -5.32 18.51 -1.86
CA ALA A 34 -5.13 19.29 -3.08
C ALA A 34 -4.05 18.73 -4.01
N LEU A 35 -3.55 17.50 -3.73
CA LEU A 35 -2.45 16.85 -4.45
C LEU A 35 -1.12 17.61 -4.35
N ASN A 36 -0.88 18.32 -3.25
CA ASN A 36 0.44 18.84 -2.94
C ASN A 36 1.27 17.74 -2.29
N VAL A 37 2.54 17.56 -2.72
CA VAL A 37 3.51 16.78 -1.95
C VAL A 37 3.86 17.56 -0.69
N ILE A 38 3.61 16.96 0.47
CA ILE A 38 3.82 17.58 1.77
C ILE A 38 5.09 17.03 2.41
N GLY A 39 5.94 17.93 2.92
CA GLY A 39 7.24 17.57 3.46
C GLY A 39 8.20 17.06 2.40
N THR A 40 9.10 16.16 2.79
CA THR A 40 10.12 15.56 1.93
C THR A 40 9.91 14.05 1.89
N PRO A 41 9.85 13.43 0.70
CA PRO A 41 9.84 11.97 0.57
C PRO A 41 10.99 11.33 1.35
N TRP A 42 10.68 10.27 2.08
CA TRP A 42 11.64 9.60 2.94
C TRP A 42 12.00 8.23 2.39
N ARG A 43 13.25 7.81 2.60
CA ARG A 43 13.72 6.46 2.28
C ARG A 43 14.66 5.94 3.38
N GLY A 44 14.36 4.78 3.95
CA GLY A 44 15.10 4.24 5.08
C GLY A 44 14.66 2.84 5.51
N ASN A 45 14.73 2.56 6.81
CA ASN A 45 14.17 1.34 7.40
C ASN A 45 13.20 1.71 8.51
N LEU A 46 11.95 1.28 8.40
CA LEU A 46 10.89 1.58 9.37
C LEU A 46 10.93 0.68 10.60
N ARG A 47 11.78 -0.35 10.68
CA ARG A 47 11.81 -1.30 11.82
C ARG A 47 11.83 -0.61 13.19
N VAL A 48 12.71 0.38 13.39
CA VAL A 48 12.81 1.10 14.67
C VAL A 48 11.56 1.93 14.92
N THR A 49 11.10 2.68 13.90
CA THR A 49 9.86 3.46 13.95
C THR A 49 8.66 2.60 14.34
N LEU A 50 8.51 1.42 13.74
CA LEU A 50 7.44 0.49 14.05
C LEU A 50 7.58 -0.04 15.47
N ASN A 51 8.76 -0.48 15.91
CA ASN A 51 8.98 -0.97 17.28
C ASN A 51 8.59 0.07 18.34
N ASP A 52 9.04 1.30 18.16
CA ASP A 52 8.87 2.38 19.14
C ASP A 52 7.46 2.96 19.17
N ALA A 53 6.68 2.82 18.08
CA ALA A 53 5.35 3.38 17.99
C ALA A 53 4.35 2.62 18.88
N THR A 54 3.69 3.30 19.82
CA THR A 54 2.82 2.68 20.83
C THR A 54 1.34 2.66 20.46
N SER A 55 0.94 3.44 19.45
CA SER A 55 -0.45 3.59 19.02
C SER A 55 -0.53 4.02 17.55
N SER A 56 -1.73 4.00 16.96
CA SER A 56 -2.00 4.46 15.59
C SER A 56 -1.64 5.94 15.41
N ARG A 57 -2.02 6.81 16.35
CA ARG A 57 -1.60 8.22 16.34
C ARG A 57 -0.09 8.40 16.44
N ASP A 58 0.56 7.64 17.32
CA ASP A 58 2.02 7.70 17.49
C ASP A 58 2.75 7.27 16.21
N VAL A 59 2.32 6.17 15.55
CA VAL A 59 2.93 5.76 14.27
C VAL A 59 2.70 6.80 13.17
N ILE A 60 1.51 7.40 13.07
CA ILE A 60 1.24 8.50 12.13
C ILE A 60 2.24 9.65 12.35
N ASN A 61 2.36 10.13 13.58
CA ASN A 61 3.24 11.25 13.90
C ASN A 61 4.70 10.94 13.55
N ARG A 62 5.16 9.71 13.82
CA ARG A 62 6.53 9.29 13.49
C ARG A 62 6.76 9.19 11.98
N LEU A 63 5.81 8.62 11.22
CA LEU A 63 5.91 8.55 9.75
C LEU A 63 5.95 9.95 9.12
N LEU A 64 5.11 10.87 9.61
CA LEU A 64 5.10 12.26 9.16
C LEU A 64 6.41 12.98 9.52
N ALA A 65 6.95 12.75 10.71
CA ALA A 65 8.23 13.32 11.13
C ALA A 65 9.40 12.82 10.27
N LEU A 66 9.41 11.55 9.84
CA LEU A 66 10.41 11.05 8.87
C LEU A 66 10.34 11.80 7.54
N CYS A 67 9.14 12.21 7.14
CA CYS A 67 8.90 13.03 5.96
C CYS A 67 9.11 14.54 6.23
N GLN A 68 9.70 14.92 7.36
CA GLN A 68 9.94 16.31 7.77
C GLN A 68 8.66 17.16 7.83
N TYR A 69 7.51 16.53 8.06
CA TYR A 69 6.24 17.22 8.26
C TYR A 69 5.90 17.28 9.76
N VAL A 70 5.46 18.46 10.22
CA VAL A 70 5.04 18.67 11.60
C VAL A 70 3.51 18.53 11.67
N PRO A 71 2.98 17.44 12.26
CA PRO A 71 1.54 17.27 12.38
C PRO A 71 0.94 18.28 13.36
N SER A 72 -0.27 18.73 13.05
CA SER A 72 -1.15 19.49 13.94
C SER A 72 -1.84 18.62 14.99
N GLY A 73 -1.81 17.29 14.81
CA GLY A 73 -2.30 16.30 15.77
C GLY A 73 -3.75 15.87 15.55
N ASN A 74 -4.44 16.45 14.57
CA ASN A 74 -5.82 16.10 14.20
C ASN A 74 -5.92 15.40 12.83
N GLU A 75 -4.80 14.99 12.24
CA GLU A 75 -4.79 14.42 10.90
C GLU A 75 -5.54 13.09 10.85
N ARG A 76 -6.26 12.87 9.75
CA ARG A 76 -6.70 11.55 9.31
C ARG A 76 -5.77 11.09 8.21
N VAL A 77 -5.28 9.85 8.27
CA VAL A 77 -4.39 9.28 7.25
C VAL A 77 -5.11 8.17 6.50
N ALA A 78 -5.11 8.27 5.17
CA ALA A 78 -5.36 7.14 4.28
C ALA A 78 -4.02 6.68 3.68
N MET A 79 -3.69 5.40 3.83
CA MET A 79 -2.37 4.87 3.51
C MET A 79 -2.48 3.69 2.54
N ALA A 80 -1.82 3.77 1.38
CA ALA A 80 -1.65 2.61 0.50
C ALA A 80 -0.24 2.04 0.66
N ILE A 81 -0.17 0.72 0.78
CA ILE A 81 1.07 -0.01 1.12
C ILE A 81 1.38 -1.00 0.00
N ASP A 82 2.58 -0.92 -0.58
CA ASP A 82 3.07 -1.84 -1.61
C ASP A 82 3.68 -3.09 -0.99
N THR A 83 2.83 -3.96 -0.47
CA THR A 83 3.17 -5.31 -0.03
C THR A 83 1.88 -6.09 0.22
N PRO A 84 1.89 -7.42 0.08
CA PRO A 84 0.75 -8.23 0.49
C PRO A 84 0.36 -7.99 1.95
N LEU A 85 -0.91 -7.66 2.17
CA LEU A 85 -1.49 -7.35 3.48
C LEU A 85 -2.33 -8.49 4.06
N ALA A 86 -2.54 -9.57 3.31
CA ALA A 86 -3.16 -10.80 3.78
C ALA A 86 -2.56 -12.04 3.10
N LEU A 87 -2.84 -13.21 3.68
CA LEU A 87 -2.41 -14.50 3.15
C LEU A 87 -3.60 -15.26 2.57
N PRO A 88 -3.38 -16.18 1.61
CA PRO A 88 -4.43 -17.05 1.10
C PRO A 88 -5.02 -17.90 2.22
N GLN A 89 -6.35 -17.99 2.31
CA GLN A 89 -7.05 -18.78 3.32
C GLN A 89 -6.72 -20.26 3.21
N ALA A 90 -6.56 -20.78 1.99
CA ALA A 90 -6.15 -22.17 1.79
C ALA A 90 -4.73 -22.43 2.33
N PHE A 91 -3.81 -21.45 2.26
CA PHE A 91 -2.48 -21.59 2.88
C PHE A 91 -2.58 -21.61 4.42
N LEU A 92 -3.42 -20.75 4.99
CA LEU A 92 -3.67 -20.75 6.44
C LEU A 92 -4.33 -22.06 6.91
N ALA A 93 -5.23 -22.62 6.11
CA ALA A 93 -5.82 -23.94 6.34
C ALA A 93 -4.78 -25.04 6.26
N LEU A 94 -3.92 -25.01 5.24
CA LEU A 94 -2.82 -25.97 5.10
C LEU A 94 -1.88 -25.95 6.31
N ALA A 95 -1.58 -24.78 6.86
CA ALA A 95 -0.78 -24.65 8.08
C ALA A 95 -1.42 -25.29 9.32
N ARG A 96 -2.74 -25.53 9.30
CA ARG A 96 -3.49 -26.30 10.32
C ARG A 96 -3.67 -27.78 9.96
N GLY A 97 -3.15 -28.22 8.81
CA GLY A 97 -3.29 -29.60 8.32
C GLY A 97 -4.52 -29.83 7.42
N GLU A 98 -5.21 -28.78 6.98
CA GLU A 98 -6.37 -28.87 6.08
C GLU A 98 -5.93 -28.63 4.63
N ALA A 99 -6.00 -29.67 3.78
CA ALA A 99 -5.63 -29.57 2.37
C ALA A 99 -6.84 -29.30 1.46
N VAL A 100 -6.61 -28.61 0.34
CA VAL A 100 -7.59 -28.49 -0.75
C VAL A 100 -7.59 -29.76 -1.61
N ASP A 101 -8.73 -30.07 -2.21
CA ASP A 101 -8.91 -31.27 -3.03
C ASP A 101 -8.17 -31.22 -4.38
N THR A 102 -8.03 -30.02 -4.96
CA THR A 102 -7.49 -29.85 -6.30
C THR A 102 -6.51 -28.68 -6.39
N LEU A 103 -5.40 -28.90 -7.10
CA LEU A 103 -4.45 -27.87 -7.48
C LEU A 103 -4.55 -27.60 -8.99
N GLY A 104 -4.76 -26.34 -9.36
CA GLY A 104 -4.75 -25.90 -10.75
C GLY A 104 -3.34 -25.61 -11.29
N ARG A 105 -3.25 -24.78 -12.33
CA ARG A 105 -1.96 -24.25 -12.81
C ARG A 105 -1.36 -23.30 -11.78
N SER A 106 -0.13 -22.83 -12.00
CA SER A 106 0.58 -21.96 -11.05
C SER A 106 -0.28 -20.77 -10.60
N GLN A 107 -0.89 -20.03 -11.54
CA GLN A 107 -1.71 -18.86 -11.25
C GLN A 107 -3.03 -19.20 -10.56
N ASP A 108 -3.49 -20.45 -10.65
CA ASP A 108 -4.74 -20.92 -10.07
C ASP A 108 -4.51 -21.55 -8.68
N ASN A 109 -3.26 -21.62 -8.21
CA ASN A 109 -2.91 -22.31 -6.98
C ASN A 109 -3.41 -21.53 -5.74
N PRO A 110 -4.38 -22.08 -4.99
CA PRO A 110 -5.01 -21.37 -3.87
C PRO A 110 -4.09 -21.24 -2.66
N TYR A 111 -3.01 -22.02 -2.57
CA TYR A 111 -2.00 -21.85 -1.53
C TYR A 111 -1.05 -20.69 -1.83
N LEU A 112 -0.85 -20.36 -3.11
CA LEU A 112 0.14 -19.35 -3.49
C LEU A 112 -0.50 -17.97 -3.67
N TYR A 113 -1.67 -17.93 -4.30
CA TYR A 113 -2.34 -16.71 -4.70
C TYR A 113 -3.67 -16.60 -3.95
N ARG A 114 -4.04 -15.39 -3.54
CA ARG A 114 -5.39 -15.12 -3.02
C ARG A 114 -6.36 -15.03 -4.18
N GLU A 115 -7.65 -15.03 -3.87
CA GLU A 115 -8.71 -14.81 -4.84
C GLU A 115 -8.52 -13.48 -5.58
N THR A 116 -8.04 -12.46 -4.88
CA THR A 116 -7.66 -11.17 -5.44
C THR A 116 -6.62 -11.28 -6.55
N GLU A 117 -5.46 -11.94 -6.33
CA GLU A 117 -4.48 -12.08 -7.42
C GLU A 117 -5.04 -12.89 -8.57
N ARG A 118 -5.77 -14.00 -8.30
CA ARG A 118 -6.40 -14.81 -9.36
C ARG A 118 -7.36 -13.99 -10.21
N TRP A 119 -8.15 -13.13 -9.58
CA TRP A 119 -9.06 -12.21 -10.25
C TRP A 119 -8.33 -11.19 -11.12
N LEU A 120 -7.18 -10.68 -10.64
CA LEU A 120 -6.33 -9.74 -11.37
C LEU A 120 -5.60 -10.41 -12.54
N PHE A 121 -5.12 -11.65 -12.37
CA PHE A 121 -4.51 -12.45 -13.44
C PHE A 121 -5.45 -12.58 -14.64
N ALA A 122 -6.72 -12.87 -14.38
CA ALA A 122 -7.75 -12.97 -15.42
C ALA A 122 -7.95 -11.66 -16.21
N ARG A 123 -7.44 -10.53 -15.70
CA ARG A 123 -7.57 -9.18 -16.28
C ARG A 123 -6.21 -8.56 -16.62
N GLY A 124 -5.22 -9.40 -16.90
CA GLY A 124 -3.92 -8.95 -17.42
C GLY A 124 -2.98 -8.30 -16.40
N ILE A 125 -3.33 -8.32 -15.11
CA ILE A 125 -2.47 -7.85 -14.02
C ILE A 125 -1.91 -9.06 -13.28
N THR A 126 -0.60 -9.07 -13.05
CA THR A 126 0.10 -10.21 -12.44
C THR A 126 0.80 -9.78 -11.14
N PRO A 127 0.05 -9.53 -10.04
CA PRO A 127 0.68 -9.19 -8.77
C PRO A 127 1.56 -10.33 -8.28
N LEU A 128 2.51 -9.98 -7.42
CA LEU A 128 3.37 -10.95 -6.77
C LEU A 128 2.57 -11.80 -5.79
N SER A 129 2.90 -13.10 -5.74
CA SER A 129 2.30 -14.01 -4.77
C SER A 129 2.79 -13.68 -3.35
N PRO A 130 1.89 -13.59 -2.35
CA PRO A 130 2.28 -13.48 -0.95
C PRO A 130 3.12 -14.65 -0.45
N ILE A 131 2.99 -15.83 -1.05
CA ILE A 131 3.64 -17.07 -0.60
C ILE A 131 4.86 -17.44 -1.45
N LYS A 132 4.76 -17.33 -2.78
CA LYS A 132 5.84 -17.73 -3.69
C LYS A 132 6.90 -16.64 -3.82
N ASP A 133 6.47 -15.38 -3.90
CA ASP A 133 7.36 -14.28 -4.30
C ASP A 133 7.73 -13.39 -3.11
N MET A 134 6.81 -13.22 -2.14
CA MET A 134 6.97 -12.26 -1.04
C MET A 134 6.86 -12.85 0.37
N ILE A 135 6.85 -14.19 0.51
CA ILE A 135 6.78 -14.81 1.84
C ILE A 135 7.99 -14.38 2.67
N GLY A 136 7.72 -13.79 3.84
CA GLY A 136 8.76 -13.28 4.73
C GLY A 136 8.77 -11.76 4.82
N SER A 137 9.91 -11.13 4.50
CA SER A 137 10.30 -9.85 5.11
C SER A 137 9.34 -8.67 4.87
N GLN A 138 8.91 -8.44 3.64
CA GLN A 138 8.06 -7.27 3.30
C GLN A 138 6.59 -7.53 3.65
N ALA A 139 6.05 -8.68 3.26
CA ALA A 139 4.66 -9.06 3.56
C ALA A 139 4.39 -9.08 5.07
N THR A 140 5.28 -9.71 5.86
CA THR A 140 5.12 -9.73 7.32
C THR A 140 5.27 -8.34 7.95
N LYS A 141 6.03 -7.42 7.35
CA LYS A 141 6.13 -6.03 7.84
C LYS A 141 4.83 -5.26 7.64
N GLY A 142 4.21 -5.36 6.45
CA GLY A 142 2.90 -4.77 6.18
C GLY A 142 1.81 -5.35 7.07
N MET A 143 1.74 -6.69 7.17
CA MET A 143 0.78 -7.36 8.07
C MET A 143 1.00 -7.02 9.54
N HIS A 144 2.25 -6.88 10.00
CA HIS A 144 2.56 -6.41 11.35
C HIS A 144 2.05 -4.99 11.58
N PHE A 145 2.26 -4.08 10.62
CA PHE A 145 1.75 -2.71 10.70
C PHE A 145 0.22 -2.70 10.88
N LEU A 146 -0.51 -3.48 10.08
CA LEU A 146 -1.96 -3.61 10.22
C LEU A 146 -2.35 -4.16 11.59
N ALA A 147 -1.80 -5.31 11.98
CA ALA A 147 -2.15 -5.97 13.23
C ALA A 147 -1.95 -5.07 14.46
N ARG A 148 -0.98 -4.15 14.41
CA ARG A 148 -0.64 -3.28 15.53
C ARG A 148 -1.34 -1.91 15.48
N PHE A 149 -1.58 -1.35 14.30
CA PHE A 149 -2.02 0.04 14.14
C PHE A 149 -3.33 0.21 13.38
N ALA A 150 -3.78 -0.78 12.61
CA ALA A 150 -5.05 -0.76 11.89
C ALA A 150 -5.70 -2.17 11.88
N PRO A 151 -6.10 -2.72 13.03
CA PRO A 151 -6.47 -4.14 13.11
C PRO A 151 -7.87 -4.46 12.59
N HIS A 152 -8.71 -3.47 12.32
CA HIS A 152 -10.12 -3.70 11.97
C HIS A 152 -10.34 -3.69 10.47
N ILE A 153 -10.84 -4.80 9.92
CA ILE A 153 -11.32 -4.85 8.54
C ILE A 153 -12.69 -4.15 8.48
N THR A 154 -12.78 -3.04 7.76
CA THR A 154 -14.04 -2.29 7.58
C THR A 154 -14.74 -2.62 6.27
N ALA A 155 -13.98 -3.04 5.27
CA ALA A 155 -14.44 -3.59 4.00
C ALA A 155 -13.32 -4.46 3.39
N CYS A 156 -13.63 -5.25 2.37
CA CYS A 156 -12.62 -6.08 1.70
C CYS A 156 -11.43 -5.20 1.21
N GLY A 157 -10.23 -5.50 1.72
CA GLY A 157 -9.00 -4.75 1.46
C GLY A 157 -8.84 -3.41 2.20
N GLN A 158 -9.72 -3.07 3.13
CA GLN A 158 -9.63 -1.84 3.91
C GLN A 158 -9.53 -2.15 5.40
N TRP A 159 -8.46 -1.65 6.01
CA TRP A 159 -8.15 -1.81 7.41
C TRP A 159 -8.14 -0.46 8.11
N GLN A 160 -8.63 -0.41 9.35
CA GLN A 160 -8.74 0.84 10.09
C GLN A 160 -8.27 0.69 11.55
N SER A 161 -7.69 1.78 12.08
CA SER A 161 -7.44 1.91 13.51
C SER A 161 -8.75 2.03 14.29
N VAL A 162 -8.70 1.71 15.59
CA VAL A 162 -9.85 1.78 16.51
C VAL A 162 -10.52 3.16 16.48
N ALA A 163 -9.71 4.23 16.47
CA ALA A 163 -10.20 5.61 16.49
C ALA A 163 -10.53 6.18 15.10
N GLY A 164 -10.35 5.41 14.03
CA GLY A 164 -10.66 5.81 12.66
C GLY A 164 -9.65 6.76 11.99
N GLU A 165 -8.60 7.15 12.71
CA GLU A 165 -7.57 8.10 12.27
C GLU A 165 -6.57 7.56 11.25
N LEU A 166 -6.44 6.23 11.14
CA LEU A 166 -5.62 5.56 10.15
C LEU A 166 -6.50 4.58 9.37
N CYS A 167 -6.56 4.74 8.05
CA CYS A 167 -7.06 3.76 7.11
C CYS A 167 -5.88 3.26 6.28
N ALA A 168 -5.75 1.94 6.13
CA ALA A 168 -4.70 1.31 5.36
C ALA A 168 -5.31 0.38 4.30
N VAL A 169 -4.69 0.36 3.12
CA VAL A 169 -5.07 -0.48 1.98
C VAL A 169 -3.82 -1.06 1.32
N GLU A 170 -3.99 -2.17 0.60
CA GLU A 170 -2.94 -2.70 -0.24
C GLU A 170 -2.97 -2.01 -1.61
N GLY A 171 -1.83 -1.45 -2.00
CA GLY A 171 -1.62 -0.87 -3.32
C GLY A 171 -0.66 -1.71 -4.14
N TYR A 172 -0.79 -1.64 -5.46
CA TYR A 172 0.21 -2.21 -6.36
C TYR A 172 0.58 -1.16 -7.43
N PRO A 173 1.77 -0.54 -7.34
CA PRO A 173 2.09 0.65 -8.14
C PRO A 173 2.37 0.32 -9.60
N SER A 174 2.76 -0.91 -9.94
CA SER A 174 3.10 -1.30 -11.32
C SER A 174 1.97 -1.03 -12.34
N PRO A 175 0.70 -1.42 -12.10
CA PRO A 175 -0.46 -0.98 -12.88
C PRO A 175 -0.61 0.55 -12.98
N ALA A 176 -0.41 1.28 -11.88
CA ALA A 176 -0.53 2.74 -11.83
C ALA A 176 0.51 3.49 -12.68
N LYS A 177 1.69 2.89 -12.92
CA LYS A 177 2.71 3.44 -13.83
C LYS A 177 2.22 3.48 -15.27
N ARG A 178 1.38 2.52 -15.67
CA ARG A 178 0.88 2.34 -17.05
C ARG A 178 -0.51 2.95 -17.30
N SER A 179 -1.23 3.30 -16.23
CA SER A 179 -2.54 3.93 -16.29
C SER A 179 -2.47 5.36 -16.85
N ALA A 180 -3.35 5.66 -17.80
CA ALA A 180 -3.51 7.00 -18.37
C ALA A 180 -4.17 7.95 -17.35
N GLY A 181 -5.14 7.45 -16.57
CA GLY A 181 -5.77 8.19 -15.49
C GLY A 181 -4.76 8.63 -14.43
N PHE A 182 -3.89 7.72 -13.99
CA PHE A 182 -2.83 8.05 -13.03
C PHE A 182 -1.74 8.92 -13.66
N ALA A 183 -1.47 8.81 -14.97
CA ALA A 183 -0.59 9.74 -15.67
C ALA A 183 -1.12 11.19 -15.63
N ALA A 184 -2.43 11.37 -15.87
CA ALA A 184 -3.08 12.67 -15.75
C ALA A 184 -3.08 13.18 -14.30
N LEU A 185 -3.27 12.28 -13.32
CA LEU A 185 -3.21 12.64 -11.90
C LEU A 185 -1.81 13.12 -11.48
N ARG A 186 -0.75 12.44 -11.93
CA ARG A 186 0.65 12.86 -11.68
C ARG A 186 0.95 14.27 -12.21
N GLN A 187 0.36 14.67 -13.34
CA GLN A 187 0.52 16.02 -13.89
C GLN A 187 -0.16 17.11 -13.06
N ARG A 188 -1.13 16.75 -12.23
CA ARG A 188 -1.83 17.69 -11.33
C ARG A 188 -1.12 17.87 -9.99
N VAL A 189 -0.19 16.99 -9.67
CA VAL A 189 0.53 17.04 -8.39
C VAL A 189 1.41 18.27 -8.36
N TYR A 190 1.25 19.08 -7.31
CA TYR A 190 2.13 20.19 -7.05
C TYR A 190 3.25 19.77 -6.10
N MET A 191 4.48 20.14 -6.42
CA MET A 191 5.66 19.85 -5.60
C MET A 191 6.75 20.90 -5.83
N PRO A 192 7.65 21.12 -4.85
CA PRO A 192 8.85 21.92 -5.07
C PRO A 192 9.72 21.36 -6.20
N GLU A 193 10.40 22.24 -6.95
CA GLU A 193 11.27 21.88 -8.07
C GLU A 193 12.33 20.83 -7.68
N THR A 194 12.84 20.90 -6.45
CA THR A 194 13.82 19.94 -5.91
C THR A 194 13.30 18.51 -5.85
N LEU A 195 11.98 18.31 -5.71
CA LEU A 195 11.35 16.98 -5.68
C LEU A 195 10.92 16.52 -7.08
N HIS A 196 10.75 17.45 -8.02
CA HIS A 196 10.24 17.17 -9.36
C HIS A 196 11.10 16.14 -10.09
N ALA A 197 12.42 16.34 -10.15
CA ALA A 197 13.33 15.39 -10.80
C ALA A 197 13.32 14.01 -10.11
N MET A 198 13.25 13.96 -8.78
CA MET A 198 13.24 12.70 -8.02
C MET A 198 11.99 11.86 -8.29
N LEU A 199 10.83 12.50 -8.44
CA LEU A 199 9.55 11.82 -8.63
C LEU A 199 9.20 11.57 -10.10
N HIS A 200 9.61 12.43 -11.03
CA HIS A 200 9.32 12.24 -12.46
C HIS A 200 10.43 11.48 -13.22
N GLN A 201 11.66 11.51 -12.71
CA GLN A 201 12.82 10.88 -13.34
C GLN A 201 13.67 10.13 -12.29
N PRO A 202 13.09 9.15 -11.59
CA PRO A 202 13.76 8.45 -10.50
C PRO A 202 15.00 7.69 -11.00
N THR A 203 16.12 7.87 -10.31
CA THR A 203 17.27 6.96 -10.48
C THR A 203 16.91 5.54 -10.00
N PRO A 204 17.69 4.50 -10.33
CA PRO A 204 17.44 3.15 -9.83
C PRO A 204 17.35 3.06 -8.29
N LYS A 205 18.05 3.93 -7.55
CA LYS A 205 18.01 3.98 -6.08
C LYS A 205 16.78 4.72 -5.51
N GLN A 206 15.99 5.36 -6.37
CA GLN A 206 14.81 6.15 -6.03
C GLN A 206 13.52 5.48 -6.53
N GLN A 207 13.58 4.26 -7.08
CA GLN A 207 12.40 3.52 -7.50
C GLN A 207 11.44 3.31 -6.33
N ASP A 208 11.95 3.00 -5.14
CA ASP A 208 11.13 2.85 -3.94
C ASP A 208 10.29 4.13 -3.65
N ILE A 209 10.90 5.32 -3.79
CA ILE A 209 10.22 6.60 -3.59
C ILE A 209 9.15 6.83 -4.66
N HIS A 210 9.45 6.46 -5.90
CA HIS A 210 8.50 6.58 -7.00
C HIS A 210 7.30 5.65 -6.81
N ASP A 211 7.52 4.45 -6.28
CA ASP A 211 6.48 3.45 -6.04
C ASP A 211 5.62 3.85 -4.84
N ALA A 212 6.24 4.38 -3.79
CA ALA A 212 5.55 5.07 -2.69
C ALA A 212 4.69 6.24 -3.21
N TRP A 213 5.16 7.04 -4.17
CA TRP A 213 4.33 8.12 -4.73
C TRP A 213 3.08 7.62 -5.46
N HIS A 214 3.20 6.53 -6.23
CA HIS A 214 2.05 5.90 -6.88
C HIS A 214 1.04 5.35 -5.87
N CYS A 215 1.52 4.77 -4.78
CA CYS A 215 0.68 4.36 -3.67
C CYS A 215 -0.03 5.57 -3.02
N ALA A 216 0.65 6.70 -2.82
CA ALA A 216 0.01 7.89 -2.25
C ALA A 216 -1.13 8.42 -3.14
N LEU A 217 -0.93 8.39 -4.46
CA LEU A 217 -1.96 8.74 -5.45
C LEU A 217 -3.13 7.75 -5.45
N LEU A 218 -2.86 6.47 -5.24
CA LEU A 218 -3.89 5.45 -5.09
C LEU A 218 -4.73 5.69 -3.83
N ALA A 219 -4.09 5.97 -2.69
CA ALA A 219 -4.78 6.32 -1.46
C ALA A 219 -5.69 7.54 -1.63
N TRP A 220 -5.21 8.59 -2.31
CA TRP A 220 -6.01 9.77 -2.66
C TRP A 220 -7.20 9.42 -3.57
N SER A 221 -6.97 8.59 -4.58
CA SER A 221 -7.99 8.20 -5.57
C SER A 221 -9.14 7.40 -4.96
N LEU A 222 -8.89 6.66 -3.87
CA LEU A 222 -9.95 5.93 -3.14
C LEU A 222 -10.99 6.83 -2.50
N GLU A 223 -10.71 8.11 -2.31
CA GLU A 223 -11.66 9.06 -1.73
C GLU A 223 -12.22 10.02 -2.79
N HIS A 224 -11.37 10.44 -3.73
CA HIS A 224 -11.68 11.53 -4.68
C HIS A 224 -11.95 11.10 -6.13
N ALA A 225 -11.57 9.88 -6.51
CA ALA A 225 -11.68 9.39 -7.87
C ALA A 225 -12.05 7.89 -7.88
N LYS A 226 -13.03 7.51 -7.05
CA LYS A 226 -13.42 6.12 -6.78
C LYS A 226 -13.76 5.36 -8.05
N GLU A 227 -14.34 6.04 -9.02
CA GLU A 227 -14.70 5.51 -10.33
C GLU A 227 -13.49 5.08 -11.16
N SER A 228 -12.31 5.62 -10.88
CA SER A 228 -11.05 5.31 -11.56
C SER A 228 -10.30 4.12 -10.95
N VAL A 229 -10.71 3.62 -9.78
CA VAL A 229 -10.03 2.52 -9.06
C VAL A 229 -10.88 1.24 -9.07
N ALA A 230 -10.25 0.08 -9.28
CA ALA A 230 -10.92 -1.20 -9.24
C ALA A 230 -11.28 -1.57 -7.79
N TRP A 231 -12.58 -1.78 -7.54
CA TRP A 231 -13.12 -2.18 -6.24
C TRP A 231 -13.38 -3.69 -6.20
N PRO A 232 -13.29 -4.33 -5.02
CA PRO A 232 -13.54 -5.75 -4.89
C PRO A 232 -15.00 -6.08 -5.29
N PRO A 233 -15.23 -7.17 -6.04
CA PRO A 233 -16.55 -7.79 -6.18
C PRO A 233 -17.15 -8.16 -4.82
N ALA A 234 -18.48 -8.29 -4.75
CA ALA A 234 -19.21 -8.53 -3.50
C ALA A 234 -18.84 -9.87 -2.84
N GLU A 235 -18.47 -10.86 -3.64
CA GLU A 235 -18.09 -12.20 -3.24
C GLU A 235 -16.64 -12.31 -2.74
N MET A 236 -15.81 -11.27 -2.91
CA MET A 236 -14.39 -11.33 -2.61
C MET A 236 -14.14 -11.60 -1.11
N PRO A 237 -13.37 -12.64 -0.74
CA PRO A 237 -13.13 -12.97 0.66
C PRO A 237 -12.43 -11.84 1.41
N ALA A 238 -13.15 -11.17 2.32
CA ALA A 238 -12.61 -10.06 3.09
C ALA A 238 -11.33 -10.43 3.86
N ALA A 239 -11.21 -11.68 4.30
CA ALA A 239 -10.04 -12.19 5.02
C ALA A 239 -8.78 -12.35 4.16
N GLU A 240 -8.92 -12.37 2.82
CA GLU A 240 -7.78 -12.34 1.91
C GLU A 240 -7.43 -10.91 1.46
N GLY A 241 -8.30 -9.94 1.72
CA GLY A 241 -8.07 -8.54 1.36
C GLY A 241 -8.18 -8.27 -0.15
N TRP A 242 -7.83 -7.06 -0.57
CA TRP A 242 -7.94 -6.60 -1.95
C TRP A 242 -6.75 -5.71 -2.32
N ILE A 243 -6.27 -5.85 -3.55
CA ILE A 243 -5.22 -5.01 -4.13
C ILE A 243 -5.90 -3.94 -4.96
N PHE A 244 -5.80 -2.68 -4.53
CA PHE A 244 -6.36 -1.58 -5.29
C PHE A 244 -5.44 -1.21 -6.46
N VAL A 245 -6.02 -1.12 -7.65
CA VAL A 245 -5.33 -0.76 -8.90
C VAL A 245 -6.22 0.17 -9.73
N PRO A 246 -5.65 0.98 -10.64
CA PRO A 246 -6.47 1.75 -11.58
C PRO A 246 -7.29 0.84 -12.50
N LYS A 247 -8.54 1.20 -12.78
CA LYS A 247 -9.43 0.42 -13.66
C LYS A 247 -8.92 0.36 -15.09
N ASP A 248 -8.38 1.46 -15.59
CA ASP A 248 -7.84 1.57 -16.96
C ASP A 248 -6.53 0.79 -17.16
N ALA A 249 -6.00 0.17 -16.10
CA ALA A 249 -4.88 -0.76 -16.19
C ALA A 249 -5.32 -2.23 -16.35
N LEU A 250 -6.61 -2.54 -16.15
CA LEU A 250 -7.17 -3.87 -16.34
C LEU A 250 -7.45 -4.11 -17.84
N SER A 251 -7.13 -5.30 -18.33
CA SER A 251 -7.65 -5.77 -19.61
C SER A 251 -9.16 -6.03 -19.49
N GLU A 252 -9.88 -5.81 -20.60
CA GLU A 252 -11.29 -6.22 -20.75
C GLU A 252 -11.48 -7.73 -20.56
#